data_AF-A0A0G1TA97-F1
#
_entry.id   AF-A0A0G1TA97-F1
#
_cell.length_a   1.000
_cell.length_b   1.000
_cell.length_c   1.000
_cell.angle_alpha   90.00
_cell.angle_beta   90.00
_cell.angle_gamma   90.00
#
_symmetry.space_group_name_H-M   'P 1'
#
loop_
_entity.id
_entity.type
_entity.pdbx_description
1 polymer ?
#
loop_
_entity_poly.entity_id
_entity_poly.type
_entity_poly.pdbx_seq_one_letter_code
_entity_poly.pdbx_strand_id
1 'polypeptide(L)' 'MQFQEYRCNSCQKLLFKGILVDSEVEVKCRGCGSLNTFRGVSQERLLCFKDECPNRVKRETRIEAIEGEDD' A
#
# COMPACT_ATOMS: atom_id res chain seq x y z
N MET A 1 9.67 5.60 2.83
CA MET A 1 8.72 4.48 2.98
C MET A 1 9.14 3.39 1.98
N GLN A 2 9.39 2.16 2.41
CA GLN A 2 9.86 1.10 1.51
C GLN A 2 8.65 0.30 0.98
N PHE A 3 8.40 0.35 -0.33
CA PHE A 3 7.28 -0.36 -0.96
C PHE A 3 7.58 -1.85 -1.09
N GLN A 4 6.56 -2.69 -0.87
CA GLN A 4 6.68 -4.13 -1.09
C GLN A 4 6.84 -4.42 -2.59
N GLU A 5 7.74 -5.35 -2.92
CA GLU A 5 7.92 -5.84 -4.27
C GLU A 5 7.02 -7.06 -4.53
N TYR A 6 6.24 -7.01 -5.60
CA TYR A 6 5.42 -8.11 -6.05
C TYR A 6 6.06 -8.72 -7.30
N ARG A 7 6.54 -9.94 -7.16
CA ARG A 7 7.32 -10.66 -8.18
C ARG A 7 6.53 -11.86 -8.68
N CYS A 8 6.75 -12.21 -9.93
CA CYS A 8 6.19 -13.40 -10.53
C CYS A 8 6.65 -14.65 -9.77
N ASN A 9 5.72 -15.49 -9.32
CA ASN A 9 6.02 -16.71 -8.57
C ASN A 9 6.86 -17.71 -9.39
N SER A 10 6.73 -17.68 -10.72
CA SER A 10 7.41 -18.61 -11.62
C SER A 10 8.80 -18.14 -12.05
N CYS A 11 8.96 -16.90 -12.53
CA CYS A 11 10.23 -16.40 -13.08
C CYS A 11 10.89 -15.29 -12.25
N GLN A 12 10.33 -14.92 -11.10
CA GLN A 12 10.84 -13.91 -10.18
C GLN A 12 11.00 -12.48 -10.76
N LYS A 13 10.53 -12.27 -11.99
CA LYS A 13 10.44 -10.95 -12.62
C LYS A 13 9.59 -10.02 -11.75
N LEU A 14 10.10 -8.82 -11.48
CA LEU A 14 9.34 -7.77 -10.83
C LEU A 14 8.12 -7.40 -11.68
N LEU A 15 6.94 -7.45 -11.07
CA LEU A 15 5.68 -7.07 -11.71
C LEU A 15 5.32 -5.63 -11.34
N PHE A 16 5.32 -5.31 -10.05
CA PHE A 16 5.11 -3.94 -9.55
C PHE A 16 5.63 -3.79 -8.11
N LYS A 17 5.64 -2.55 -7.61
CA LYS A 17 5.88 -2.22 -6.19
C LYS A 17 4.72 -1.38 -5.67
N GLY A 18 4.31 -1.60 -4.43
CA GLY A 18 3.25 -0.79 -3.83
C GLY A 18 2.82 -1.30 -2.45
N ILE A 19 1.79 -0.65 -1.92
CA ILE A 19 1.04 -1.12 -0.75
C ILE A 19 -0.34 -1.52 -1.26
N LEU A 20 -0.74 -2.75 -0.99
CA LEU A 20 -2.08 -3.23 -1.26
C LEU A 20 -2.84 -3.23 0.07
N VAL A 21 -3.96 -2.50 0.13
CA VAL A 21 -4.81 -2.37 1.32
C VAL A 21 -6.20 -2.88 0.96
N ASP A 22 -6.68 -3.89 1.68
CA ASP A 22 -8.00 -4.51 1.48
C ASP A 22 -8.36 -4.77 0.02
N SER A 23 -7.36 -5.15 -0.78
CA SER A 23 -7.48 -5.32 -2.22
C SER A 23 -6.85 -6.63 -2.69
N GLU A 24 -7.28 -7.08 -3.86
CA GLU A 24 -6.70 -8.22 -4.56
C GLU A 24 -6.30 -7.76 -5.96
N VAL A 25 -5.11 -8.15 -6.41
CA VAL A 25 -4.60 -7.81 -7.74
C VAL A 25 -4.18 -9.09 -8.44
N GLU A 26 -4.75 -9.31 -9.63
CA GLU A 26 -4.33 -10.37 -10.53
C GLU A 26 -3.47 -9.79 -11.66
N VAL A 27 -2.28 -10.38 -11.88
CA VAL A 27 -1.31 -9.93 -12.88
C VAL A 27 -0.78 -11.11 -13.68
N LYS A 28 -0.98 -11.06 -15.00
CA LYS A 28 -0.32 -11.97 -15.93
C LYS A 28 1.12 -11.53 -16.18
N CYS A 29 2.08 -12.40 -15.90
CA CYS A 29 3.49 -12.14 -16.19
C CYS A 29 3.74 -12.19 -17.70
N ARG A 30 4.15 -11.06 -18.31
CA ARG A 30 4.50 -11.03 -19.74
C ARG A 30 5.76 -11.82 -20.11
N GLY A 31 6.59 -12.19 -19.13
CA GLY A 31 7.82 -12.95 -19.36
C GLY A 31 7.60 -14.45 -19.53
N CYS A 32 6.88 -15.08 -18.60
CA CYS A 32 6.64 -16.53 -18.60
C CYS A 32 5.16 -16.92 -18.81
N GLY A 33 4.25 -15.95 -18.92
CA GLY A 33 2.83 -16.20 -19.14
C GLY A 33 2.02 -16.57 -17.91
N SER A 34 2.66 -16.87 -16.76
CA SER A 34 1.98 -17.26 -15.52
C SER A 34 1.03 -16.17 -15.01
N LEU A 35 -0.14 -16.56 -14.50
CA LEU A 35 -1.05 -15.68 -13.78
C LEU A 35 -0.68 -15.66 -12.28
N ASN A 36 -0.62 -14.47 -11.67
CA ASN A 36 -0.26 -14.29 -10.26
C ASN A 36 -1.34 -13.48 -9.56
N THR A 37 -1.73 -13.90 -8.35
CA THR A 37 -2.70 -13.19 -7.53
C THR A 37 -2.04 -12.74 -6.23
N PHE A 38 -2.15 -11.45 -5.92
CA PHE A 38 -1.59 -10.84 -4.71
C PHE A 38 -2.72 -10.25 -3.87
N ARG A 39 -2.68 -10.50 -2.56
CA ARG A 39 -3.64 -9.97 -1.59
C ARG A 39 -2.99 -8.88 -0.76
N GLY A 40 -3.71 -7.79 -0.58
CA GLY A 40 -3.35 -6.71 0.32
C GLY A 40 -3.48 -7.08 1.77
N VAL A 41 -2.88 -6.24 2.62
CA VAL A 41 -3.05 -6.32 4.06
C VAL A 41 -4.34 -5.62 4.46
N SER A 42 -4.93 -6.03 5.58
CA SER A 42 -6.07 -5.31 6.14
C SER A 42 -5.68 -3.89 6.52
N GLN A 43 -6.57 -2.92 6.23
CA GLN A 43 -6.41 -1.54 6.66
C GLN A 43 -6.20 -1.43 8.17
N GLU A 44 -6.81 -2.29 8.98
CA GLU A 44 -6.65 -2.29 10.44
C GLU A 44 -5.20 -2.49 10.87
N ARG A 45 -4.41 -3.27 10.11
CA ARG A 45 -2.98 -3.47 10.39
C ARG A 45 -2.13 -2.23 10.12
N LEU A 46 -2.66 -1.28 9.35
CA LEU A 46 -2.01 -0.02 9.00
C LEU A 46 -2.48 1.13 9.91
N LEU A 47 -3.49 0.91 10.75
CA LEU A 47 -3.97 1.89 11.71
C LEU A 47 -3.14 1.80 13.00
N CYS A 48 -2.66 2.96 13.46
CA CYS A 48 -2.00 3.07 14.75
C CYS A 48 -3.05 3.31 15.84
N PHE A 49 -3.27 2.31 16.70
CA PHE A 49 -4.21 2.39 17.83
C PHE A 49 -3.53 2.70 19.18
N LYS A 50 -2.22 2.96 19.18
CA LYS A 50 -1.51 3.31 20.41
C LYS A 50 -1.99 4.68 20.90
N ASP A 51 -2.55 4.71 22.10
CA ASP A 51 -2.88 5.97 22.79
C ASP A 51 -1.60 6.79 22.97
N GLU A 52 -1.73 8.11 22.77
CA GLU A 52 -0.62 9.07 22.82
C GLU A 52 0.56 8.78 21.86
N CYS A 53 0.30 8.15 20.70
CA CYS A 53 1.34 8.01 19.69
C CYS A 53 1.82 9.41 19.22
N PRO A 54 3.13 9.73 19.33
CA PRO A 54 3.65 11.08 19.06
C PRO A 54 3.50 11.51 17.60
N ASN A 55 3.36 10.54 16.69
CA ASN A 55 3.16 10.76 15.26
C ASN A 55 1.71 10.53 14.82
N ARG A 56 0.76 10.41 15.77
CA ARG A 56 -0.65 10.21 15.44
C ARG A 56 -1.23 11.49 14.86
N VAL A 57 -1.56 11.46 13.57
CA VAL A 57 -2.29 12.54 12.92
C VAL A 57 -3.74 12.50 13.43
N LYS A 58 -4.20 13.57 14.07
CA LYS A 58 -5.60 13.71 14.47
C LYS A 58 -6.45 14.09 13.25
N ARG A 59 -7.74 13.77 13.30
CA ARG A 59 -8.67 14.08 12.21
C ARG A 59 -8.78 15.60 12.00
N GLU A 60 -8.74 16.40 13.07
CA GLU A 60 -8.80 17.87 12.97
C GLU A 60 -7.61 18.47 12.20
N THR A 61 -6.40 17.94 12.43
CA THR A 61 -5.15 18.40 11.79
C THR A 61 -5.13 18.17 10.27
N ARG A 62 -6.01 17.28 9.76
CA ARG A 62 -6.06 16.94 8.33
C ARG A 62 -6.80 17.99 7.50
N ILE A 63 -7.67 18.81 8.10
CA ILE A 63 -8.41 19.87 7.39
C ILE A 63 -7.49 21.07 7.14
N GLU A 64 -6.73 21.50 8.15
CA GLU A 64 -5.79 22.63 8.06
C GLU A 64 -4.67 22.42 7.01
N ALA A 65 -4.25 21.17 6.78
CA ALA A 65 -3.21 20.85 5.80
C ALA A 65 -3.70 20.86 4.33
N ILE A 66 -5.02 20.78 4.09
CA ILE A 66 -5.60 20.83 2.74
C ILE A 66 -5.92 22.28 2.36
N GLU A 67 -6.23 23.13 3.35
CA GLU A 67 -6.55 24.54 3.14
C GLU A 67 -5.30 25.45 3.04
N GLY A 68 -4.09 24.90 3.14
CA GLY A 68 -2.82 25.64 3.11
C GLY A 68 -1.96 25.45 1.85
N GLU A 69 -2.47 24.79 0.81
CA GLU A 69 -1.76 24.56 -0.48
C GLU A 69 -2.39 25.36 -1.65
N ASP A 70 -3.02 26.50 -1.38
CA ASP A 70 -3.41 27.49 -2.39
C ASP A 70 -2.74 28.86 -2.08
N ASP A 71 -1.43 28.95 -2.30
CA ASP A 71 -0.68 30.20 -2.58
C ASP A 71 0.59 29.91 -3.40
#